data_AF-G8Z3Z3-F1
#
_entry.id   AF-G8Z3Z3-F1
#
_cell.length_a   1.000
_cell.length_b   1.000
_cell.length_c   1.000
_cell.angle_alpha   90.00
_cell.angle_beta   90.00
_cell.angle_gamma   90.00
#
_symmetry.space_group_name_H-M   'P 1'
#
loop_
_entity.id
_entity.type
_entity.pdbx_description
1 polymer ?
#
loop_
_entity_poly.entity_id
_entity_poly.type
_entity_poly.pdbx_seq_one_letter_code
_entity_poly.pdbx_strand_id
1 'polypeptide(L)'
;GEDNPIPLCQGDGEETLFVFHASDGDISAWLPLASALNRRVFGLQAKSPQRFATLDQMIDEYVGCIRRQQPHGPYVLAGWSYGAFLAAGAAQRLYAKGEQVRMVLIDPVCRQDFCCENRAALLRLLAEGQTPLALPEHFDQQTPDSQLADFIGLAKTAGMVSQNLTLQAAETWLDNIAHLLRLLTEHTPGESVPVPCL
;
A
#
# COMPACT_ATOMS: atom_id res chain seq x y z
N GLY A 1 -2.47 -10.64 16.40
CA GLY A 1 -1.74 -10.12 15.23
C GLY A 1 -2.16 -8.68 15.05
N GLU A 2 -1.29 -7.83 14.49
CA GLU A 2 -1.47 -6.37 14.29
C GLU A 2 -2.94 -5.96 14.12
N ASP A 3 -3.35 -4.83 14.73
CA ASP A 3 -4.75 -4.32 14.81
C ASP A 3 -5.39 -3.96 13.44
N ASN A 4 -5.33 -4.88 12.48
CA ASN A 4 -6.00 -4.84 11.20
C ASN A 4 -7.33 -5.59 11.31
N PRO A 5 -8.39 -5.10 10.64
CA PRO A 5 -8.38 -3.87 9.85
C PRO A 5 -8.60 -2.63 10.76
N ILE A 6 -7.99 -1.49 10.43
CA ILE A 6 -8.01 -0.25 11.22
C ILE A 6 -9.25 0.59 10.84
N PRO A 7 -10.10 1.02 11.80
CA PRO A 7 -11.23 1.90 11.48
C PRO A 7 -10.73 3.27 11.03
N LEU A 8 -11.15 3.70 9.84
CA LEU A 8 -10.84 5.02 9.26
C LEU A 8 -12.01 5.99 9.35
N CYS A 9 -13.23 5.47 9.16
CA CYS A 9 -14.46 6.25 9.26
C CYS A 9 -15.58 5.36 9.78
N GLN A 10 -16.42 5.93 10.64
CA GLN A 10 -17.67 5.34 11.10
C GLN A 10 -18.80 6.17 10.50
N GLY A 11 -19.50 5.59 9.53
CA GLY A 11 -20.70 6.17 8.91
C GLY A 11 -21.84 5.16 8.94
N ASP A 12 -23.06 5.64 8.67
CA ASP A 12 -24.28 4.82 8.87
C ASP A 12 -24.65 3.97 7.65
N GLY A 13 -23.88 4.05 6.56
CA GLY A 13 -24.07 3.23 5.38
C GLY A 13 -23.98 1.72 5.67
N GLU A 14 -24.87 0.94 5.07
CA GLU A 14 -25.03 -0.50 5.35
C GLU A 14 -23.77 -1.30 4.98
N GLU A 15 -23.06 -0.90 3.94
CA GLU A 15 -21.92 -1.66 3.41
C GLU A 15 -20.57 -1.15 3.94
N THR A 16 -19.80 -2.05 4.54
CA THR A 16 -18.40 -1.79 4.93
C THR A 16 -17.49 -1.74 3.70
N LEU A 17 -16.65 -0.71 3.61
CA LEU A 17 -15.57 -0.60 2.63
C LEU A 17 -14.25 -1.02 3.29
N PHE A 18 -13.54 -1.95 2.67
CA PHE A 18 -12.17 -2.33 3.06
C PHE A 18 -11.18 -1.76 2.05
N VAL A 19 -10.26 -0.90 2.52
CA VAL A 19 -9.26 -0.24 1.69
C VAL A 19 -7.87 -0.78 1.98
N PHE A 20 -7.05 -0.95 0.94
CA PHE A 20 -5.69 -1.48 1.06
C PHE A 20 -4.66 -0.36 0.94
N HIS A 21 -3.59 -0.45 1.73
CA HIS A 21 -2.44 0.47 1.67
C HIS A 21 -1.79 0.49 0.28
N ALA A 22 -1.03 1.55 -0.01
CA ALA A 22 -0.21 1.67 -1.20
C ALA A 22 1.22 1.14 -0.96
N SER A 23 2.20 1.47 -1.81
CA SER A 23 3.57 0.95 -1.68
C SER A 23 4.32 1.44 -0.44
N ASP A 24 3.83 2.49 0.22
CA ASP A 24 4.36 3.03 1.48
C ASP A 24 3.88 2.27 2.73
N GLY A 25 2.91 1.36 2.56
CA GLY A 25 2.36 0.56 3.66
C GLY A 25 1.35 1.31 4.52
N ASP A 26 1.10 2.59 4.27
CA ASP A 26 0.26 3.46 5.07
C ASP A 26 -1.16 3.60 4.47
N ILE A 27 -2.11 4.00 5.30
CA ILE A 27 -3.54 4.13 4.96
C ILE A 27 -4.05 5.57 5.10
N SER A 28 -3.22 6.51 5.52
CA SER A 28 -3.57 7.92 5.71
C SER A 28 -4.04 8.59 4.42
N ALA A 29 -3.51 8.17 3.25
CA ALA A 29 -3.98 8.65 1.94
C ALA A 29 -5.48 8.39 1.71
N TRP A 30 -6.06 7.39 2.37
CA TRP A 30 -7.50 7.13 2.31
C TRP A 30 -8.32 8.05 3.22
N LEU A 31 -7.74 8.69 4.25
CA LEU A 31 -8.51 9.45 5.25
C LEU A 31 -9.40 10.56 4.66
N PRO A 32 -8.92 11.41 3.71
CA PRO A 32 -9.77 12.44 3.13
C PRO A 32 -10.97 11.84 2.39
N LEU A 33 -10.74 10.78 1.61
CA LEU A 33 -11.81 10.10 0.87
C LEU A 33 -12.76 9.39 1.83
N ALA A 34 -12.23 8.62 2.80
CA ALA A 34 -13.03 7.89 3.78
C ALA A 34 -13.95 8.84 4.57
N SER A 35 -13.45 10.02 4.95
CA SER A 35 -14.22 11.03 5.69
C SER A 35 -15.34 11.67 4.86
N ALA A 36 -15.23 11.64 3.53
CA ALA A 36 -16.26 12.13 2.61
C ALA A 36 -17.35 11.09 2.32
N LEU A 37 -17.17 9.83 2.74
CA LEU A 37 -18.13 8.76 2.53
C LEU A 37 -19.01 8.58 3.78
N ASN A 38 -20.34 8.57 3.60
CA ASN A 38 -21.26 8.17 4.68
C ASN A 38 -21.34 6.64 4.81
N ARG A 39 -20.20 5.97 5.10
CA ARG A 39 -20.13 4.52 5.30
C ARG A 39 -19.00 4.12 6.24
N ARG A 40 -19.07 2.90 6.78
CA ARG A 40 -17.96 2.30 7.54
C ARG A 40 -16.80 2.02 6.61
N VAL A 41 -15.62 2.55 6.93
CA VAL A 41 -14.38 2.32 6.17
C VAL A 41 -13.32 1.77 7.10
N PHE A 42 -12.71 0.64 6.72
CA PHE A 42 -11.56 0.09 7.39
C PHE A 42 -10.35 0.00 6.45
N GLY A 43 -9.17 0.35 6.95
CA GLY A 43 -7.90 0.24 6.25
C GLY A 43 -7.11 -1.00 6.63
N LEU A 44 -6.46 -1.61 5.65
CA LEU A 44 -5.48 -2.69 5.82
C LEU A 44 -4.09 -2.06 5.67
N GLN A 45 -3.39 -1.92 6.79
CA GLN A 45 -2.07 -1.28 6.86
C GLN A 45 -0.95 -2.32 6.91
N ALA A 46 0.20 -2.03 6.30
CA ALA A 46 1.41 -2.82 6.45
C ALA A 46 2.34 -2.19 7.51
N LYS A 47 2.08 -2.47 8.78
CA LYS A 47 2.92 -1.98 9.90
C LYS A 47 4.30 -2.65 9.93
N SER A 48 4.34 -3.96 9.71
CA SER A 48 5.58 -4.75 9.69
C SER A 48 5.70 -5.60 8.41
N PRO A 49 5.84 -4.99 7.21
CA PRO A 49 5.79 -5.73 5.94
C PRO A 49 6.91 -6.77 5.80
N GLN A 50 8.05 -6.55 6.46
CA GLN A 50 9.22 -7.45 6.46
C GLN A 50 8.92 -8.87 6.93
N ARG A 51 7.82 -9.10 7.68
CA ARG A 51 7.45 -10.44 8.15
C ARG A 51 6.86 -11.34 7.07
N PHE A 52 6.44 -10.75 5.95
CA PHE A 52 5.86 -11.48 4.83
C PHE A 52 6.94 -11.78 3.80
N ALA A 53 7.10 -13.05 3.44
CA ALA A 53 8.04 -13.47 2.41
C ALA A 53 7.45 -13.29 1.00
N THR A 54 6.12 -13.34 0.87
CA THR A 54 5.38 -13.22 -0.40
C THR A 54 4.17 -12.30 -0.26
N LEU A 55 3.71 -11.72 -1.38
CA LEU A 55 2.49 -10.93 -1.40
C LEU A 55 1.25 -11.77 -1.04
N ASP A 56 1.22 -13.04 -1.45
CA ASP A 56 0.11 -13.95 -1.14
C ASP A 56 -0.06 -14.18 0.37
N GLN A 57 1.04 -14.31 1.13
CA GLN A 57 0.98 -14.41 2.59
C GLN A 57 0.35 -13.16 3.23
N MET A 58 0.69 -11.98 2.72
CA MET A 58 0.12 -10.72 3.19
C MET A 58 -1.39 -10.64 2.87
N ILE A 59 -1.76 -10.99 1.63
CA ILE A 59 -3.16 -11.03 1.19
C ILE A 59 -3.98 -12.00 2.05
N ASP A 60 -3.46 -13.20 2.30
CA ASP A 60 -4.16 -14.22 3.09
C ASP A 60 -4.37 -13.77 4.54
N GLU A 61 -3.38 -13.07 5.12
CA GLU A 61 -3.57 -12.47 6.44
C GLU A 61 -4.63 -11.37 6.43
N TYR A 62 -4.61 -10.46 5.44
CA TYR A 62 -5.62 -9.42 5.30
C TYR A 62 -7.01 -9.98 5.11
N VAL A 63 -7.19 -11.03 4.30
CA VAL A 63 -8.46 -11.76 4.17
C VAL A 63 -8.89 -12.33 5.52
N GLY A 64 -7.96 -12.90 6.30
CA GLY A 64 -8.24 -13.36 7.66
C GLY A 64 -8.72 -12.23 8.58
N CYS A 65 -8.10 -11.05 8.52
CA CYS A 65 -8.50 -9.86 9.27
C CYS A 65 -9.90 -9.37 8.85
N ILE A 66 -10.13 -9.22 7.54
CA ILE A 66 -11.43 -8.80 6.96
C ILE A 66 -12.54 -9.74 7.43
N ARG A 67 -12.34 -11.05 7.38
CA ARG A 67 -13.35 -12.03 7.80
C ARG A 67 -13.59 -12.07 9.31
N ARG A 68 -12.61 -11.70 10.14
CA ARG A 68 -12.86 -11.52 11.59
C ARG A 68 -13.73 -10.30 11.85
N GLN A 69 -13.56 -9.23 11.07
CA GLN A 69 -14.35 -8.01 11.19
C GLN A 69 -15.76 -8.15 10.58
N GLN A 70 -15.87 -8.85 9.46
CA GLN A 70 -17.10 -9.12 8.73
C GLN A 70 -17.08 -10.60 8.24
N PRO A 71 -17.70 -11.53 8.99
CA PRO A 71 -17.62 -12.97 8.70
C PRO A 71 -18.14 -13.41 7.32
N HIS A 72 -19.10 -12.68 6.77
CA HIS A 72 -19.76 -12.98 5.50
C HIS A 72 -19.93 -11.74 4.62
N GLY A 73 -19.97 -11.94 3.31
CA GLY A 73 -20.21 -10.90 2.33
C GLY A 73 -21.65 -10.34 2.38
N PRO A 74 -21.97 -9.41 1.47
CA PRO A 74 -21.12 -8.95 0.37
C PRO A 74 -19.93 -8.11 0.86
N TYR A 75 -18.75 -8.37 0.29
CA TYR A 75 -17.55 -7.57 0.53
C TYR A 75 -17.40 -6.47 -0.51
N VAL A 76 -17.02 -5.28 -0.07
CA VAL A 76 -16.60 -4.19 -0.95
C VAL A 76 -15.14 -3.87 -0.66
N LEU A 77 -14.27 -4.12 -1.64
CA LEU A 77 -12.83 -3.95 -1.54
C LEU A 77 -12.40 -2.78 -2.42
N ALA A 78 -11.48 -1.93 -1.95
CA ALA A 78 -10.91 -0.89 -2.78
C ALA A 78 -9.39 -0.84 -2.65
N GLY A 79 -8.73 -0.77 -3.81
CA GLY A 79 -7.28 -0.68 -3.90
C GLY A 79 -6.88 0.49 -4.77
N TRP A 80 -5.90 1.27 -4.30
CA TRP A 80 -5.29 2.35 -5.05
C TRP A 80 -3.83 2.00 -5.35
N SER A 81 -3.40 2.19 -6.60
CA SER A 81 -2.02 1.93 -7.03
C SER A 81 -1.59 0.49 -6.67
N TYR A 82 -0.55 0.32 -5.87
CA TYR A 82 -0.13 -0.97 -5.28
C TYR A 82 -1.30 -1.75 -4.65
N GLY A 83 -2.18 -1.06 -3.93
CA GLY A 83 -3.31 -1.66 -3.22
C GLY A 83 -4.33 -2.33 -4.17
N ALA A 84 -4.33 -2.00 -5.46
CA ALA A 84 -5.18 -2.67 -6.44
C ALA A 84 -4.88 -4.17 -6.54
N PHE A 85 -3.60 -4.57 -6.43
CA PHE A 85 -3.18 -5.97 -6.47
C PHE A 85 -3.56 -6.72 -5.20
N LEU A 86 -3.49 -6.04 -4.05
CA LEU A 86 -3.97 -6.58 -2.78
C LEU A 86 -5.49 -6.79 -2.81
N ALA A 87 -6.25 -5.81 -3.30
CA ALA A 87 -7.70 -5.89 -3.41
C ALA A 87 -8.14 -7.01 -4.37
N ALA A 88 -7.50 -7.12 -5.54
CA ALA A 88 -7.77 -8.18 -6.50
C ALA A 88 -7.44 -9.58 -5.94
N GLY A 89 -6.28 -9.72 -5.28
CA GLY A 89 -5.89 -10.97 -4.63
C GLY A 89 -6.86 -11.36 -3.51
N ALA A 90 -7.25 -10.42 -2.65
CA ALA A 90 -8.23 -10.66 -1.59
C ALA A 90 -9.60 -11.05 -2.18
N ALA A 91 -10.02 -10.39 -3.26
CA ALA A 91 -11.25 -10.73 -3.97
C ALA A 91 -11.23 -12.18 -4.49
N GLN A 92 -10.12 -12.63 -5.08
CA GLN A 92 -9.94 -14.03 -5.51
C GLN A 92 -10.10 -15.00 -4.34
N ARG A 93 -9.46 -14.74 -3.19
CA ARG A 93 -9.54 -15.62 -2.00
C ARG A 93 -10.95 -15.71 -1.43
N LEU A 94 -11.65 -14.57 -1.37
CA LEU A 94 -13.02 -14.50 -0.86
C LEU A 94 -14.00 -15.17 -1.82
N TYR A 95 -13.86 -14.91 -3.13
CA TYR A 95 -14.67 -15.54 -4.17
C TYR A 95 -14.51 -17.06 -4.18
N ALA A 96 -13.28 -17.57 -4.07
CA ALA A 96 -13.01 -19.00 -3.98
C ALA A 96 -13.64 -19.67 -2.74
N LYS A 97 -14.03 -18.90 -1.72
CA LYS A 97 -14.78 -19.35 -0.54
C LYS A 97 -16.30 -19.23 -0.69
N GLY A 98 -16.79 -18.87 -1.87
CA GLY A 98 -18.22 -18.71 -2.17
C GLY A 98 -18.82 -17.38 -1.72
N GLU A 99 -17.99 -16.41 -1.32
CA GLU A 99 -18.46 -15.11 -0.86
C GLU A 99 -18.75 -14.17 -2.05
N GLN A 100 -19.76 -13.31 -1.90
CA GLN A 100 -20.02 -12.23 -2.86
C GLN A 100 -19.02 -11.09 -2.63
N VAL A 101 -18.38 -10.62 -3.70
CA VAL A 101 -17.36 -9.57 -3.64
C VAL A 101 -17.60 -8.57 -4.76
N ARG A 102 -17.34 -7.29 -4.50
CA ARG A 102 -17.15 -6.24 -5.51
C ARG A 102 -15.85 -5.49 -5.20
N MET A 103 -15.17 -5.02 -6.24
CA MET A 103 -13.93 -4.27 -6.10
C MET A 103 -13.97 -2.92 -6.80
N VAL A 104 -13.21 -1.97 -6.29
CA VAL A 104 -12.90 -0.67 -6.91
C VAL A 104 -11.39 -0.59 -7.04
N LEU A 105 -10.87 -0.45 -8.26
CA LEU A 105 -9.43 -0.38 -8.53
C LEU A 105 -9.10 1.01 -9.09
N ILE A 106 -8.28 1.77 -8.36
CA ILE A 106 -7.95 3.15 -8.70
C ILE A 106 -6.50 3.19 -9.15
N ASP A 107 -6.29 3.57 -10.41
CA ASP A 107 -4.97 3.81 -10.99
C ASP A 107 -3.98 2.63 -10.76
N PRO A 108 -4.33 1.39 -11.15
CA PRO A 108 -3.45 0.25 -10.98
C PRO A 108 -2.17 0.46 -11.80
N VAL A 109 -1.05 0.05 -11.22
CA VAL A 109 0.26 0.31 -11.82
C VAL A 109 0.78 -0.84 -12.69
N CYS A 110 1.66 -0.53 -13.63
CA CYS A 110 2.49 -1.55 -14.26
C CYS A 110 3.54 -2.03 -13.25
N ARG A 111 3.46 -3.29 -12.83
CA ARG A 111 4.34 -3.84 -11.78
C ARG A 111 5.83 -3.71 -12.13
N GLN A 112 6.16 -3.82 -13.41
CA GLN A 112 7.54 -3.73 -13.87
C GLN A 112 8.18 -2.36 -13.63
N ASP A 113 7.37 -1.30 -13.56
CA ASP A 113 7.82 0.08 -13.32
C ASP A 113 8.37 0.25 -11.89
N PHE A 114 8.06 -0.69 -10.98
CA PHE A 114 8.55 -0.69 -9.60
C PHE A 114 9.77 -1.62 -9.38
N CYS A 115 10.35 -2.14 -10.46
CA CYS A 115 11.59 -2.92 -10.36
C CYS A 115 12.78 -1.99 -10.14
N CYS A 116 13.14 -1.77 -8.87
CA CYS A 116 14.32 -0.99 -8.51
C CYS A 116 15.53 -1.93 -8.33
N GLU A 117 16.58 -1.73 -9.11
CA GLU A 117 17.80 -2.54 -9.03
C GLU A 117 18.59 -2.31 -7.74
N ASN A 118 18.48 -1.11 -7.16
CA ASN A 118 19.17 -0.71 -5.94
C ASN A 118 18.42 0.44 -5.25
N ARG A 119 18.93 0.84 -4.07
CA ARG A 119 18.35 1.91 -3.25
C ARG A 119 18.35 3.28 -3.95
N ALA A 120 19.38 3.61 -4.72
CA ALA A 120 19.44 4.88 -5.45
C ALA A 120 18.31 4.97 -6.50
N ALA A 121 18.06 3.87 -7.22
CA ALA A 121 16.94 3.77 -8.17
C ALA A 121 15.58 3.94 -7.47
N LEU A 122 15.42 3.38 -6.27
CA LEU A 122 14.21 3.60 -5.47
C LEU A 122 14.04 5.07 -5.06
N LEU A 123 15.10 5.73 -4.60
CA LEU A 123 15.05 7.15 -4.23
C LEU A 123 14.71 8.03 -5.43
N ARG A 124 15.20 7.72 -6.62
CA ARG A 124 14.82 8.39 -7.87
C ARG A 124 13.34 8.19 -8.20
N LEU A 125 12.86 6.95 -8.13
CA LEU A 125 11.45 6.64 -8.34
C LEU A 125 10.54 7.44 -7.40
N LEU A 126 10.90 7.50 -6.11
CA LEU A 126 10.13 8.27 -5.13
C LEU A 126 10.22 9.79 -5.37
N ALA A 127 11.37 10.29 -5.86
CA ALA A 127 11.56 11.69 -6.21
C ALA A 127 10.75 12.12 -7.45
N GLU A 128 10.30 11.18 -8.29
CA GLU A 128 9.45 11.45 -9.46
C GLU A 128 7.95 11.31 -9.15
N GLY A 129 7.59 11.09 -7.89
CA GLY A 129 6.20 10.92 -7.45
C GLY A 129 5.35 12.19 -7.55
N GLN A 130 4.18 12.18 -6.90
CA GLN A 130 3.20 13.28 -6.95
C GLN A 130 3.79 14.65 -6.58
N THR A 131 4.78 14.68 -5.69
CA THR A 131 5.55 15.88 -5.33
C THR A 131 6.99 15.68 -5.78
N PRO A 132 7.36 16.14 -6.99
CA PRO A 132 8.70 15.90 -7.52
C PRO A 132 9.79 16.55 -6.66
N LEU A 133 10.89 15.83 -6.43
CA LEU A 133 12.06 16.31 -5.71
C LEU A 133 13.23 16.49 -6.67
N ALA A 134 13.85 17.67 -6.66
CA ALA A 134 15.04 17.95 -7.46
C ALA A 134 16.29 17.35 -6.77
N LEU A 135 16.65 16.12 -7.13
CA LEU A 135 17.85 15.46 -6.61
C LEU A 135 19.14 16.16 -7.13
N PRO A 136 20.23 16.16 -6.34
CA PRO A 136 21.51 16.73 -6.75
C PRO A 136 22.09 16.12 -8.05
N GLU A 137 22.82 16.90 -8.84
CA GLU A 137 23.41 16.44 -10.11
C GLU A 137 24.31 15.20 -9.97
N HIS A 138 25.01 15.07 -8.84
CA HIS A 138 25.92 13.95 -8.56
C HIS A 138 25.33 12.95 -7.56
N PHE A 139 23.99 12.88 -7.44
CA PHE A 139 23.31 12.01 -6.47
C PHE A 139 23.78 10.54 -6.54
N ASP A 140 23.93 9.96 -7.74
CA ASP A 140 24.34 8.56 -7.90
C ASP A 140 25.81 8.29 -7.53
N GLN A 141 26.62 9.35 -7.39
CA GLN A 141 28.04 9.24 -7.02
C GLN A 141 28.24 9.34 -5.51
N GLN A 142 27.20 9.70 -4.77
CA GLN A 142 27.23 9.84 -3.32
C GLN A 142 27.24 8.47 -2.62
N THR A 143 27.64 8.48 -1.35
CA THR A 143 27.47 7.30 -0.49
C THR A 143 25.97 7.07 -0.19
N PRO A 144 25.53 5.84 0.10
CA PRO A 144 24.12 5.56 0.43
C PRO A 144 23.57 6.42 1.58
N ASP A 145 24.37 6.69 2.61
CA ASP A 145 23.99 7.52 3.75
C ASP A 145 23.79 8.98 3.33
N SER A 146 24.65 9.49 2.45
CA SER A 146 24.52 10.84 1.90
C SER A 146 23.29 10.97 0.99
N GLN A 147 23.03 9.98 0.12
CA GLN A 147 21.83 9.94 -0.72
C GLN A 147 20.56 9.98 0.13
N LEU A 148 20.52 9.18 1.18
CA LEU A 148 19.41 9.17 2.11
C LEU A 148 19.23 10.53 2.80
N ALA A 149 20.30 11.10 3.34
CA ALA A 149 20.24 12.36 4.05
C ALA A 149 19.74 13.50 3.15
N ASP A 150 20.25 13.58 1.91
CA ASP A 150 19.85 14.57 0.92
C ASP A 150 18.38 14.38 0.52
N PHE A 151 17.98 13.14 0.21
CA PHE A 151 16.59 12.84 -0.14
C PHE A 151 15.62 13.23 0.99
N ILE A 152 15.93 12.86 2.24
CA ILE A 152 15.07 13.16 3.39
C ILE A 152 15.05 14.65 3.70
N GLY A 153 16.16 15.37 3.50
CA GLY A 153 16.19 16.82 3.57
C GLY A 153 15.19 17.45 2.58
N LEU A 154 15.27 17.03 1.31
CA LEU A 154 14.35 17.49 0.26
C LEU A 154 12.89 17.11 0.54
N ALA A 155 12.65 15.87 0.94
CA ALA A 155 11.32 15.35 1.25
C ALA A 155 10.67 16.10 2.43
N LYS A 156 11.44 16.46 3.46
CA LYS A 156 10.96 17.33 4.54
C LYS A 156 10.62 18.72 4.05
N THR A 157 11.48 19.34 3.26
CA THR A 157 11.21 20.68 2.69
C THR A 157 9.97 20.69 1.81
N ALA A 158 9.74 19.62 1.05
CA ALA A 158 8.57 19.46 0.19
C ALA A 158 7.28 19.05 0.95
N GLY A 159 7.37 18.76 2.25
CA GLY A 159 6.24 18.28 3.05
C GLY A 159 5.82 16.84 2.73
N MET A 160 6.62 16.09 1.99
CA MET A 160 6.38 14.68 1.67
C MET A 160 6.47 13.80 2.93
N VAL A 161 7.34 14.17 3.88
CA VAL A 161 7.50 13.46 5.16
C VAL A 161 7.50 14.44 6.34
N SER A 162 7.28 13.90 7.54
CA SER A 162 7.29 14.68 8.78
C SER A 162 8.65 15.34 9.05
N GLN A 163 8.63 16.57 9.54
CA GLN A 163 9.84 17.30 9.99
C GLN A 163 10.60 16.52 11.09
N ASN A 164 9.87 15.77 11.91
CA ASN A 164 10.41 14.99 13.03
C ASN A 164 10.92 13.60 12.62
N LEU A 165 10.86 13.23 11.33
CA LEU A 165 11.37 11.94 10.87
C LEU A 165 12.89 11.86 11.09
N THR A 166 13.33 10.88 11.88
CA THR A 166 14.77 10.61 12.09
C THR A 166 15.35 9.86 10.90
N LEU A 167 16.68 9.92 10.70
CA LEU A 167 17.33 9.17 9.63
C LEU A 167 17.12 7.65 9.78
N GLN A 168 17.20 7.12 11.00
CA GLN A 168 16.93 5.70 11.27
C GLN A 168 15.48 5.30 10.94
N ALA A 169 14.50 6.16 11.25
CA ALA A 169 13.11 5.91 10.88
C ALA A 169 12.91 6.02 9.35
N ALA A 170 13.62 6.94 8.70
CA ALA A 170 13.63 7.06 7.24
C ALA A 170 14.25 5.82 6.55
N GLU A 171 15.32 5.25 7.11
CA GLU A 171 15.89 3.99 6.64
C GLU A 171 14.86 2.88 6.69
N THR A 172 14.24 2.70 7.85
CA THR A 172 13.21 1.68 8.06
C THR A 172 12.03 1.86 7.09
N TRP A 173 11.60 3.11 6.89
CA TRP A 173 10.54 3.45 5.95
C TRP A 173 10.90 3.07 4.51
N LEU A 174 12.10 3.40 4.06
CA LEU A 174 12.57 3.03 2.72
C LEU A 174 12.73 1.51 2.55
N ASP A 175 13.25 0.81 3.55
CA ASP A 175 13.42 -0.64 3.50
C ASP A 175 12.06 -1.34 3.42
N ASN A 176 11.05 -0.81 4.10
CA ASN A 176 9.67 -1.28 4.00
C ASN A 176 9.07 -1.05 2.61
N ILE A 177 9.27 0.13 2.01
CA ILE A 177 8.83 0.40 0.63
C ILE A 177 9.52 -0.56 -0.33
N ALA A 178 10.86 -0.66 -0.26
CA ALA A 178 11.64 -1.54 -1.11
C ALA A 178 11.14 -2.99 -1.04
N HIS A 179 10.88 -3.48 0.18
CA HIS A 179 10.34 -4.81 0.39
C HIS A 179 8.93 -4.98 -0.19
N LEU A 180 8.02 -4.03 0.02
CA LEU A 180 6.68 -4.07 -0.57
C LEU A 180 6.74 -4.12 -2.10
N LEU A 181 7.52 -3.25 -2.73
CA LEU A 181 7.69 -3.24 -4.18
C LEU A 181 8.29 -4.56 -4.70
N ARG A 182 9.24 -5.15 -3.96
CA ARG A 182 9.77 -6.49 -4.24
C ARG A 182 8.67 -7.56 -4.18
N LEU A 183 7.84 -7.56 -3.14
CA LEU A 183 6.72 -8.50 -3.04
C LEU A 183 5.77 -8.40 -4.24
N LEU A 184 5.49 -7.18 -4.72
CA LEU A 184 4.62 -6.96 -5.88
C LEU A 184 5.26 -7.40 -7.20
N THR A 185 6.53 -7.08 -7.42
CA THR A 185 7.26 -7.43 -8.65
C THR A 185 7.47 -8.94 -8.79
N GLU A 186 7.70 -9.65 -7.68
CA GLU A 186 7.85 -11.11 -7.65
C GLU A 186 6.50 -11.87 -7.65
N HIS A 187 5.39 -11.17 -7.39
CA HIS A 187 4.07 -11.81 -7.32
C HIS A 187 3.68 -12.39 -8.69
N THR A 188 3.00 -13.54 -8.69
CA THR A 188 2.35 -14.07 -9.88
C THR A 188 0.85 -14.02 -9.67
N PRO A 189 0.08 -13.29 -10.50
CA PRO A 189 -1.36 -13.21 -10.33
C PRO A 189 -2.01 -14.60 -10.42
N GLY A 190 -2.98 -14.85 -9.55
CA GLY A 190 -3.78 -16.07 -9.58
C GLY A 190 -4.76 -16.11 -10.76
N GLU A 191 -5.60 -17.14 -10.79
CA GLU A 191 -6.61 -17.32 -11.83
C GLU A 191 -7.61 -16.14 -11.89
N SER A 192 -8.13 -15.89 -13.09
CA SER A 192 -9.18 -14.89 -13.30
C SER A 192 -10.46 -15.33 -12.61
N VAL A 193 -11.10 -14.40 -11.89
CA VAL A 193 -12.40 -14.62 -11.23
C VAL A 193 -13.43 -13.62 -11.75
N PRO A 194 -14.71 -14.01 -11.95
CA PRO A 194 -15.75 -13.14 -12.48
C PRO A 194 -16.32 -12.22 -11.39
N VAL A 195 -15.44 -11.48 -10.70
CA VAL A 195 -15.81 -10.54 -9.64
C VAL A 195 -16.07 -9.16 -10.26
N PRO A 196 -17.22 -8.52 -10.00
CA PRO A 196 -17.49 -7.18 -10.51
C PRO A 196 -16.45 -6.15 -10.04
N CYS A 197 -15.85 -5.45 -11.00
CA CYS A 197 -15.06 -4.24 -10.77
C CYS A 197 -15.93 -3.03 -11.11
N LEU A 198 -16.14 -2.15 -10.14
CA LEU A 198 -16.96 -0.94 -10.24
C LEU A 198 -16.17 0.24 -10.81
#